data_AF-A0A917EDW1-F1
#
_entry.id   AF-A0A917EDW1-F1
#
_cell.length_a   1.000
_cell.length_b   1.000
_cell.length_c   1.000
_cell.angle_alpha   90.00
_cell.angle_beta   90.00
_cell.angle_gamma   90.00
#
_symmetry.space_group_name_H-M   'P 1'
#
loop_
_entity.id
_entity.type
_entity.pdbx_description
1 polymer ?
#
loop_
_entity_poly.entity_id
_entity_poly.type
_entity_poly.pdbx_seq_one_letter_code
_entity_poly.pdbx_strand_id
1 'polypeptide(L)' 'MNAKLKIRYEFIVKSEDEAIDIKNKIIANTLSDEDVQIRFRHAKAF' A
#
# COMPACT_ATOMS: atom_id res chain seq x y z
N MET A 1 8.49 25.10 -3.19
CA MET A 1 7.29 24.27 -3.44
C MET A 1 7.54 22.89 -2.85
N ASN A 2 7.04 22.59 -1.65
CA ASN A 2 7.04 21.21 -1.12
C ASN A 2 5.73 20.53 -1.55
N ALA A 3 5.65 20.18 -2.83
CA ALA A 3 4.56 19.35 -3.31
C ALA A 3 4.85 17.91 -2.85
N LYS A 4 4.34 17.53 -1.66
CA LYS A 4 4.38 16.13 -1.23
C LYS A 4 3.66 15.29 -2.27
N LEU A 5 4.36 14.33 -2.86
CA LEU A 5 3.81 13.48 -3.90
C LEU A 5 2.80 12.54 -3.24
N LYS A 6 1.51 12.64 -3.62
CA LYS A 6 0.47 11.77 -3.09
C LYS A 6 0.36 10.52 -3.95
N ILE A 7 0.64 9.36 -3.36
CA ILE A 7 0.54 8.06 -4.04
C ILE A 7 -0.53 7.23 -3.37
N ARG A 8 -1.41 6.63 -4.18
CA ARG A 8 -2.44 5.70 -3.69
C ARG A 8 -2.25 4.34 -4.32
N TYR A 9 -2.12 3.32 -3.49
CA TYR A 9 -2.14 1.92 -3.91
C TYR A 9 -3.44 1.24 -3.44
N GLU A 10 -4.01 0.39 -4.28
CA GLU A 10 -5.12 -0.48 -3.93
C GLU A 10 -4.81 -1.92 -4.35
N PHE A 11 -4.84 -2.83 -3.38
CA PHE A 11 -4.54 -4.26 -3.59
C PHE A 11 -5.74 -5.11 -3.21
N ILE A 12 -5.95 -6.17 -3.98
CA ILE A 12 -6.82 -7.28 -3.59
C ILE A 12 -5.91 -8.38 -3.07
N VAL A 13 -6.06 -8.73 -1.80
CA VAL A 13 -5.26 -9.74 -1.11
C VAL A 13 -6.12 -10.96 -0.80
N LYS A 14 -5.46 -12.11 -0.71
CA LYS A 14 -6.09 -13.39 -0.36
C LYS A 14 -5.98 -13.68 1.14
N SER A 15 -4.97 -13.12 1.81
CA SER A 15 -4.74 -13.28 3.24
C SER A 15 -4.17 -12.01 3.89
N GLU A 16 -4.23 -11.96 5.22
CA GLU A 16 -3.64 -10.89 6.02
C GLU A 16 -2.11 -10.88 5.91
N ASP A 17 -1.47 -12.05 5.83
CA ASP A 17 -0.02 -12.17 5.65
C ASP A 17 0.45 -11.53 4.34
N GLU A 18 -0.32 -11.71 3.25
CA GLU A 18 -0.03 -11.08 1.95
C GLU A 18 -0.14 -9.55 2.05
N ALA A 19 -1.14 -9.03 2.77
CA ALA A 19 -1.26 -7.60 3.00
C ALA A 19 -0.09 -7.03 3.82
N ILE A 20 0.38 -7.76 4.83
CA ILE A 20 1.51 -7.35 5.67
C ILE A 20 2.80 -7.31 4.85
N ASP A 21 3.07 -8.35 4.04
CA ASP A 21 4.24 -8.40 3.17
C ASP A 21 4.26 -7.24 2.15
N ILE A 22 3.13 -6.99 1.47
CA ILE A 22 2.99 -5.87 0.51
C ILE A 22 3.20 -4.53 1.21
N LYS A 23 2.59 -4.33 2.39
CA LYS A 23 2.75 -3.11 3.18
C LYS A 23 4.24 -2.86 3.50
N ASN A 24 4.94 -3.89 3.97
CA ASN A 24 6.35 -3.77 4.35
C ASN A 24 7.23 -3.44 3.14
N LYS A 25 6.96 -4.04 1.97
CA LYS A 25 7.68 -3.73 0.73
C LYS A 25 7.44 -2.29 0.27
N ILE A 26 6.23 -1.77 0.40
CA ILE A 26 5.92 -0.38 0.02
C ILE A 26 6.64 0.60 0.95
N ILE A 27 6.56 0.40 2.26
CA ILE A 27 7.24 1.26 3.25
C ILE A 27 8.75 1.27 3.02
N ALA A 28 9.36 0.11 2.73
CA ALA A 28 10.80 0.01 2.46
C ALA A 28 11.25 0.77 1.19
N ASN A 29 10.34 1.01 0.24
CA ASN A 29 10.62 1.70 -1.02
C ASN A 29 10.03 3.12 -1.10
N THR A 30 9.32 3.57 -0.06
CA THR A 30 8.72 4.90 -0.03
C THR A 30 9.77 5.96 0.31
N LEU A 31 9.83 7.03 -0.47
CA LEU A 31 10.69 8.17 -0.21
C LEU A 31 10.07 9.09 0.86
N SER A 32 10.91 9.77 1.66
CA SER A 32 10.47 10.59 2.80
C SER A 32 9.50 11.74 2.45
N ASP A 33 9.46 12.15 1.18
CA ASP A 33 8.62 13.26 0.70
C ASP A 33 7.26 12.79 0.12
N GLU A 34 6.98 11.49 0.16
CA GLU A 34 5.76 10.88 -0.36
C GLU A 34 4.69 10.71 0.74
N ASP A 35 3.45 11.07 0.41
CA ASP A 35 2.27 10.78 1.22
C ASP A 35 1.58 9.55 0.62
N VAL A 36 1.85 8.38 1.19
CA VAL A 36 1.43 7.08 0.66
C VAL A 36 0.20 6.56 1.38
N GLN A 37 -0.88 6.33 0.62
CA GLN A 37 -2.09 5.67 1.08
C GLN A 37 -2.19 4.27 0.49
N ILE A 38 -2.25 3.24 1.34
CA ILE A 38 -2.40 1.84 0.93
C ILE A 38 -3.79 1.33 1.36
N ARG A 39 -4.55 0.77 0.42
CA ARG A 39 -5.84 0.13 0.70
C ARG A 39 -5.78 -1.35 0.34
N PHE A 40 -6.21 -2.20 1.25
CA PHE A 40 -6.33 -3.64 1.04
C PHE A 40 -7.81 -4.03 0.99
N ARG A 41 -8.18 -4.87 0.03
CA ARG A 41 -9.48 -5.53 -0.07
C ARG A 41 -9.28 -7.03 -0.10
N HIS A 42 -10.14 -7.79 0.55
CA HIS A 42 -10.09 -9.25 0.44
C HIS A 42 -10.86 -9.71 -0.80
N ALA A 43 -10.28 -10.64 -1.55
CA ALA A 43 -11.04 -11.34 -2.59
C ALA A 43 -12.18 -12.10 -1.90
N LYS A 44 -13.44 -11.72 -2.19
CA LYS A 44 -14.60 -12.43 -1.66
C LYS A 44 -14.59 -13.83 -2.29
N ALA A 45 -14.50 -14.88 -1.48
CA ALA A 45 -14.71 -16.24 -1.97
C ALA A 45 -16.12 -16.33 -2.57
N PHE A 46 -16.20 -16.70 -3.85
CA PHE A 46 -17.44 -16.96 -4.58
C PHE A 46 -17.93 -18.38 -4.29
#